data_AF-A0A3B6B2G3-F1
#
_entry.id   AF-A0A3B6B2G3-F1
#
_cell.length_a   1.000
_cell.length_b   1.000
_cell.length_c   1.000
_cell.angle_alpha   90.00
_cell.angle_beta   90.00
_cell.angle_gamma   90.00
#
_symmetry.space_group_name_H-M   'P 1'
#
loop_
_entity.id
_entity.type
_entity.pdbx_description
1 polymer ?
#
loop_
_entity_poly.entity_id
_entity_poly.type
_entity_poly.pdbx_seq_one_letter_code
_entity_poly.pdbx_strand_id
1 'polypeptide(L)'
;MELEVGPSESGGLAALAAGLARRLAEENSESNLVFSPLSIYAAVALLAAGARGATLDEILGVLGAPSRAALEVFVSLVAEQALRDQSGSGGPRIAFACGVWSDLTCALKPAYRHAVLSTYKAEASTVDFQNDPEGARGQINEWAARATQNLIGGVLGPESVTPLTRVVLGNAIYFKGKWQEPFCKRDTESKLFHRLYGRAVDVPFMQSWEPQFIA
;
A
#
# COMPACT_ATOMS: atom_id res chain seq x y z
N MET A 1 14.03 -24.61 -3.10
CA MET A 1 14.30 -24.36 -1.66
C MET A 1 13.22 -23.41 -1.21
N GLU A 2 12.07 -23.97 -0.85
CA GLU A 2 10.96 -23.20 -0.26
C GLU A 2 11.40 -22.81 1.15
N LEU A 3 11.53 -21.51 1.39
CA LEU A 3 11.81 -20.98 2.72
C LEU A 3 10.48 -20.56 3.30
N GLU A 4 10.00 -21.35 4.26
CA GLU A 4 8.85 -21.03 5.10
C GLU A 4 9.10 -19.70 5.81
N VAL A 5 8.23 -18.72 5.55
CA VAL A 5 8.10 -17.55 6.40
C VAL A 5 7.57 -18.05 7.75
N GLY A 6 8.38 -17.94 8.80
CA GLY A 6 8.03 -18.46 10.12
C GLY A 6 6.71 -17.86 10.66
N PRO A 7 5.96 -18.60 11.50
CA PRO A 7 4.62 -18.22 11.96
C PRO A 7 4.54 -16.92 12.76
N SER A 8 5.67 -16.38 13.24
CA SER A 8 5.71 -15.13 14.01
C SER A 8 5.64 -13.87 13.14
N GLU A 9 6.17 -13.88 11.93
CA GLU A 9 6.24 -12.68 11.06
C GLU A 9 4.96 -12.51 10.22
N SER A 10 4.40 -13.61 9.72
CA SER A 10 3.09 -13.62 9.04
C SER A 10 1.94 -13.27 9.98
N GLY A 11 2.07 -13.61 11.27
CA GLY A 11 1.12 -13.25 12.32
C GLY A 11 0.99 -11.72 12.53
N GLY A 12 2.11 -11.00 12.47
CA GLY A 12 2.13 -9.53 12.61
C GLY A 12 1.37 -8.82 11.49
N LEU A 13 1.64 -9.20 10.23
CA LEU A 13 0.93 -8.66 9.07
C LEU A 13 -0.57 -8.98 9.11
N ALA A 14 -0.94 -10.22 9.45
CA ALA A 14 -2.34 -10.62 9.56
C ALA A 14 -3.09 -9.85 10.65
N ALA A 15 -2.47 -9.66 11.82
CA ALA A 15 -3.02 -8.87 12.91
C ALA A 15 -3.18 -7.40 12.53
N LEU A 16 -2.18 -6.80 11.86
CA LEU A 16 -2.26 -5.44 11.32
C LEU A 16 -3.41 -5.32 10.32
N ALA A 17 -3.52 -6.27 9.38
CA ALA A 17 -4.57 -6.30 8.37
C ALA A 17 -5.97 -6.33 9.00
N ALA A 18 -6.20 -7.23 9.95
CA ALA A 18 -7.48 -7.36 10.65
C ALA A 18 -7.80 -6.11 11.48
N GLY A 19 -6.80 -5.56 12.17
CA GLY A 19 -6.94 -4.34 12.96
C GLY A 19 -7.30 -3.12 12.11
N LEU A 20 -6.60 -2.92 10.99
CA LEU A 20 -6.88 -1.84 10.04
C LEU A 20 -8.23 -2.02 9.36
N ALA A 21 -8.57 -3.23 8.91
CA ALA A 21 -9.85 -3.51 8.25
C ALA A 21 -11.02 -3.11 9.15
N ARG A 22 -10.98 -3.48 10.43
CA ARG A 22 -12.02 -3.11 11.40
C ARG A 22 -12.14 -1.59 11.55
N ARG A 23 -11.02 -0.88 11.81
CA ARG A 23 -11.03 0.57 12.02
C ARG A 23 -11.51 1.34 10.79
N LEU A 24 -10.98 0.99 9.62
CA LEU A 24 -11.36 1.64 8.36
C LEU A 24 -12.83 1.36 8.00
N ALA A 25 -13.33 0.14 8.25
CA ALA A 25 -14.74 -0.19 8.02
C ALA A 25 -15.69 0.55 8.96
N GLU A 26 -15.32 0.76 10.23
CA GLU A 26 -16.09 1.55 11.20
C GLU A 26 -16.24 3.01 10.73
N GLU A 27 -15.19 3.59 10.15
CA GLU A 27 -15.19 4.96 9.61
C GLU A 27 -15.87 5.08 8.25
N ASN A 28 -16.06 3.97 7.52
CA ASN A 28 -16.52 3.94 6.12
C ASN A 28 -17.71 2.97 5.91
N SER A 29 -18.70 3.05 6.79
CA SER A 29 -19.81 2.08 6.87
C SER A 29 -20.74 2.03 5.64
N GLU A 30 -20.69 3.05 4.77
CA GLU A 30 -21.53 3.15 3.57
C GLU A 30 -20.75 3.21 2.25
N SER A 31 -19.42 3.03 2.29
CA SER A 31 -18.57 3.11 1.11
C SER A 31 -17.78 1.82 0.88
N ASN A 32 -17.39 1.59 -0.38
CA ASN A 32 -16.51 0.47 -0.71
C ASN A 32 -15.09 0.80 -0.22
N LEU A 33 -14.52 -0.09 0.58
CA LEU A 33 -13.16 0.03 1.08
C LEU A 33 -12.22 -0.90 0.33
N VAL A 34 -11.08 -0.37 -0.12
CA VAL A 34 -9.94 -1.17 -0.58
C VAL A 34 -8.67 -0.56 -0.01
N PHE A 35 -7.82 -1.41 0.55
CA PHE A 35 -6.49 -1.03 1.00
C PHE A 35 -5.58 -2.27 0.94
N SER A 36 -4.27 -2.05 0.93
CA SER A 36 -3.29 -3.13 0.98
C SER A 36 -2.57 -3.11 2.32
N PRO A 37 -2.89 -4.04 3.25
CA PRO A 37 -2.18 -4.16 4.51
C PRO A 37 -0.67 -4.30 4.32
N LEU A 38 -0.25 -5.06 3.31
CA LEU A 38 1.14 -5.30 2.97
C LEU A 38 1.88 -4.04 2.53
N SER A 39 1.19 -3.20 1.75
CA SER A 39 1.71 -1.92 1.27
C SER A 39 1.88 -0.93 2.43
N ILE A 40 0.90 -0.88 3.34
CA ILE A 40 0.97 -0.06 4.56
C ILE A 40 2.07 -0.57 5.49
N TYR A 41 2.20 -1.89 5.66
CA TYR A 41 3.26 -2.51 6.44
C TYR A 41 4.64 -2.07 5.95
N ALA A 42 4.89 -2.14 4.64
CA ALA A 42 6.13 -1.69 4.03
C ALA A 42 6.38 -0.19 4.22
N ALA A 43 5.33 0.65 4.11
CA ALA A 43 5.44 2.08 4.34
C ALA A 43 5.79 2.40 5.80
N VAL A 44 5.13 1.77 6.78
CA VAL A 44 5.42 1.98 8.21
C VAL A 44 6.82 1.43 8.57
N ALA A 45 7.27 0.38 7.89
CA ALA A 45 8.63 -0.12 8.06
C ALA A 45 9.73 0.88 7.66
N LEU A 46 9.47 1.75 6.68
CA LEU A 46 10.38 2.87 6.36
C LEU A 46 10.59 3.78 7.57
N LEU A 47 9.53 4.07 8.32
CA LEU A 47 9.64 4.87 9.55
C LEU A 47 10.51 4.18 10.59
N ALA A 48 10.41 2.85 10.71
CA ALA A 48 11.23 2.07 11.63
C ALA A 48 12.72 2.22 11.35
N ALA A 49 13.15 2.38 10.09
CA ALA A 49 14.56 2.59 9.74
C ALA A 49 15.12 3.91 10.35
N GLY A 50 14.28 4.94 10.43
CA GLY A 50 14.62 6.27 10.97
C GLY A 50 14.39 6.42 12.47
N ALA A 51 13.41 5.69 13.03
CA ALA A 51 12.99 5.80 14.43
C ALA A 51 14.03 5.26 15.43
N ARG A 52 13.97 5.70 16.69
CA ARG A 52 14.82 5.22 17.80
C ARG A 52 14.01 5.23 19.10
N GLY A 53 14.48 4.50 20.11
CA GLY A 53 13.86 4.44 21.43
C GLY A 53 12.38 4.03 21.36
N ALA A 54 11.55 4.63 22.21
CA ALA A 54 10.14 4.29 22.33
C ALA A 54 9.37 4.35 20.98
N THR A 55 9.69 5.30 20.09
CA THR A 55 9.04 5.37 18.77
C THR A 55 9.33 4.14 17.92
N LEU A 56 10.56 3.62 17.99
CA LEU A 56 10.90 2.38 17.29
C LEU A 56 10.14 1.20 17.91
N ASP A 57 10.07 1.14 19.24
CA ASP A 57 9.42 0.04 19.96
C ASP A 57 7.91 -0.02 19.64
N GLU A 58 7.24 1.13 19.58
CA GLU A 58 5.83 1.21 19.17
C GLU A 58 5.62 0.77 17.72
N ILE A 59 6.48 1.20 16.79
CA ILE A 59 6.39 0.78 15.39
C ILE A 59 6.57 -0.73 15.26
N LEU A 60 7.58 -1.29 15.92
CA LEU A 60 7.82 -2.74 15.93
C LEU A 60 6.63 -3.50 16.53
N GLY A 61 6.06 -2.99 17.63
CA GLY A 61 4.87 -3.55 18.27
C GLY A 61 3.65 -3.58 17.35
N VAL A 62 3.36 -2.48 16.65
CA VAL A 62 2.24 -2.40 15.69
C VAL A 62 2.43 -3.35 14.51
N LEU A 63 3.67 -3.50 14.03
CA LEU A 63 4.00 -4.41 12.93
C LEU A 63 4.16 -5.86 13.38
N GLY A 64 4.13 -6.14 14.68
CA GLY A 64 4.43 -7.46 15.24
C GLY A 64 5.84 -7.96 14.90
N ALA A 65 6.78 -7.05 14.64
CA ALA A 65 8.13 -7.39 14.22
C ALA A 65 9.07 -7.48 15.44
N PRO A 66 9.91 -8.52 15.55
CA PRO A 66 10.78 -8.70 16.73
C PRO A 66 11.98 -7.74 16.74
N SER A 67 12.36 -7.20 15.59
CA SER A 67 13.46 -6.24 15.45
C SER A 67 13.41 -5.51 14.11
N ARG A 68 14.18 -4.42 13.98
CA ARG A 68 14.39 -3.73 12.70
C ARG A 68 14.98 -4.65 11.63
N ALA A 69 15.94 -5.50 12.00
CA ALA A 69 16.60 -6.39 11.03
C ALA A 69 15.62 -7.43 10.45
N ALA A 70 14.76 -8.00 11.30
CA ALA A 70 13.69 -8.90 10.86
C ALA A 70 12.73 -8.19 9.89
N LEU A 71 12.35 -6.95 10.22
CA LEU A 71 11.49 -6.13 9.37
C LEU A 71 12.10 -5.84 8.00
N GLU A 72 13.39 -5.50 7.96
CA GLU A 72 14.14 -5.24 6.72
C GLU A 72 14.18 -6.48 5.82
N VAL A 73 14.43 -7.66 6.39
CA VAL A 73 14.42 -8.93 5.66
C VAL A 73 13.03 -9.23 5.09
N PHE A 74 11.99 -9.13 5.92
CA PHE A 74 10.63 -9.40 5.51
C PHE A 74 10.16 -8.46 4.39
N VAL A 75 10.38 -7.16 4.53
CA VAL A 75 9.96 -6.19 3.51
C VAL A 75 10.72 -6.37 2.20
N SER A 76 12.03 -6.67 2.26
CA SER A 76 12.82 -6.97 1.06
C SER A 76 12.27 -8.19 0.32
N LEU A 77 11.97 -9.27 1.05
CA LEU A 77 11.40 -10.50 0.48
C LEU A 77 10.05 -10.23 -0.21
N VAL A 78 9.16 -9.53 0.49
CA VAL A 78 7.83 -9.19 0.00
C VAL A 78 7.90 -8.29 -1.24
N ALA A 79 8.77 -7.28 -1.24
CA ALA A 79 8.94 -6.38 -2.36
C ALA A 79 9.42 -7.12 -3.62
N GLU A 80 10.33 -8.07 -3.47
CA GLU A 80 10.89 -8.83 -4.60
C GLU A 80 9.98 -9.95 -5.12
N GLN A 81 9.04 -10.42 -4.30
CA GLN A 81 8.15 -11.54 -4.64
C GLN A 81 6.70 -11.11 -4.82
N ALA A 82 6.05 -10.69 -3.73
CA ALA A 82 4.61 -10.48 -3.68
C ALA A 82 4.16 -9.18 -4.36
N LEU A 83 4.99 -8.13 -4.32
CA LEU A 83 4.67 -6.81 -4.89
C LEU A 83 5.30 -6.56 -6.26
N ARG A 84 6.00 -7.55 -6.80
CA ARG A 84 6.62 -7.47 -8.12
C ARG A 84 5.56 -7.56 -9.22
N ASP A 85 5.72 -6.77 -10.29
CA ASP A 85 4.89 -6.93 -11.48
C ASP A 85 5.17 -8.29 -12.14
N GLN A 86 4.12 -9.10 -12.26
CA GLN A 86 4.16 -10.43 -12.86
C GLN A 86 3.44 -10.49 -14.21
N SER A 87 2.98 -9.34 -14.73
CA SER A 87 2.21 -9.27 -15.98
C SER A 87 2.98 -9.81 -17.20
N GLY A 88 4.32 -9.68 -17.20
CA GLY A 88 5.20 -10.23 -18.24
C GLY A 88 5.32 -11.75 -18.24
N SER A 89 4.99 -12.42 -17.12
CA SER A 89 5.05 -13.89 -16.97
C SER A 89 3.66 -14.52 -16.85
N GLY A 90 2.61 -13.79 -17.26
CA GLY A 90 1.22 -14.25 -17.19
C GLY A 90 0.52 -14.06 -15.84
N GLY A 91 1.22 -13.53 -14.84
CA GLY A 91 0.65 -13.19 -13.53
C GLY A 91 -0.08 -11.83 -13.53
N PRO A 92 -0.50 -11.36 -12.35
CA PRO A 92 -1.18 -10.07 -12.21
C PRO A 92 -0.25 -8.90 -12.55
N ARG A 93 -0.83 -7.82 -13.06
CA ARG A 93 -0.17 -6.52 -13.10
C ARG A 93 -0.21 -5.90 -11.72
N ILE A 94 0.97 -5.63 -11.17
CA ILE A 94 1.15 -4.96 -9.88
C ILE A 94 2.02 -3.73 -10.10
N ALA A 95 1.60 -2.59 -9.57
CA ALA A 95 2.46 -1.43 -9.46
C ALA A 95 2.42 -0.95 -8.02
N PHE A 96 3.56 -1.01 -7.34
CA PHE A 96 3.71 -0.67 -5.94
C PHE A 96 4.85 0.32 -5.77
N ALA A 97 4.64 1.32 -4.93
CA ALA A 97 5.66 2.29 -4.59
C ALA A 97 5.47 2.85 -3.18
N CYS A 98 6.59 3.05 -2.49
CA CYS A 98 6.67 3.79 -1.25
C CYS A 98 7.69 4.92 -1.37
N GLY A 99 7.51 5.97 -0.59
CA GLY A 99 8.51 7.02 -0.49
C GLY A 99 8.36 7.87 0.77
N VAL A 100 9.41 8.60 1.07
CA VAL A 100 9.46 9.56 2.16
C VAL A 100 9.98 10.90 1.65
N TRP A 101 9.24 11.96 1.97
CA TRP A 101 9.60 13.34 1.64
C TRP A 101 9.73 14.13 2.92
N SER A 102 10.88 14.75 3.14
CA SER A 102 11.06 15.69 4.24
C SER A 102 11.01 17.14 3.74
N ASP A 103 10.69 18.06 4.63
CA ASP A 103 10.87 19.48 4.37
C ASP A 103 12.35 19.82 4.13
N LEU A 104 12.62 20.86 3.33
CA LEU A 104 13.98 21.35 3.06
C LEU A 104 14.76 21.67 4.34
N THR A 105 14.09 22.14 5.40
CA THR A 105 14.73 22.48 6.68
C THR A 105 15.07 21.25 7.53
N CYS A 106 14.61 20.06 7.14
CA CYS A 106 14.74 18.81 7.87
C CYS A 106 15.32 17.70 6.98
N ALA A 107 16.44 17.98 6.32
CA ALA A 107 17.05 17.05 5.38
C ALA A 107 17.35 15.67 6.00
N LEU A 108 16.95 14.62 5.28
CA LEU A 108 17.18 13.23 5.69
C LEU A 108 18.67 12.89 5.73
N LYS A 109 19.11 12.21 6.79
CA LYS A 109 20.50 11.75 6.93
C LYS A 109 20.90 10.83 5.76
N PRO A 110 22.12 10.94 5.21
CA PRO A 110 22.58 10.10 4.11
C PRO A 110 22.44 8.60 4.38
N ALA A 111 22.76 8.15 5.59
CA ALA A 111 22.61 6.75 5.99
C ALA A 111 21.16 6.25 5.93
N TYR A 112 20.20 7.09 6.31
CA TYR A 112 18.78 6.75 6.22
C TYR A 112 18.33 6.68 4.75
N ARG A 113 18.69 7.67 3.94
CA ARG A 113 18.38 7.66 2.49
C ARG A 113 18.95 6.42 1.81
N HIS A 114 20.17 6.03 2.15
CA HIS A 114 20.79 4.82 1.63
C HIS A 114 20.01 3.56 2.00
N ALA A 115 19.62 3.41 3.27
CA ALA A 115 18.82 2.25 3.72
C ALA A 115 17.46 2.18 3.01
N VAL A 116 16.75 3.30 2.87
CA VAL A 116 15.46 3.40 2.17
C VAL A 116 15.57 2.98 0.71
N LEU A 117 16.57 3.48 -0.02
CA LEU A 117 16.78 3.16 -1.43
C LEU A 117 17.24 1.71 -1.64
N SER A 118 18.17 1.21 -0.81
CA SER A 118 18.81 -0.09 -1.04
C SER A 118 17.93 -1.26 -0.62
N THR A 119 17.32 -1.16 0.56
CA THR A 119 16.61 -2.25 1.24
C THR A 119 15.13 -2.23 0.89
N TYR A 120 14.50 -1.04 0.92
CA TYR A 120 13.07 -0.90 0.73
C TYR A 120 12.65 -0.56 -0.70
N LYS A 121 13.63 -0.33 -1.60
CA LYS A 121 13.42 0.12 -2.99
C LYS A 121 12.46 1.32 -3.08
N ALA A 122 12.52 2.20 -2.09
CA ALA A 122 11.60 3.31 -1.91
C ALA A 122 12.27 4.66 -2.20
N GLU A 123 11.46 5.66 -2.52
CA GLU A 123 11.92 7.02 -2.80
C GLU A 123 12.29 7.76 -1.50
N ALA A 124 13.33 8.58 -1.53
CA ALA A 124 13.71 9.42 -0.39
C ALA A 124 14.19 10.79 -0.87
N SER A 125 13.33 11.79 -0.72
CA SER A 125 13.55 13.13 -1.26
C SER A 125 13.22 14.25 -0.26
N THR A 126 13.51 15.47 -0.68
CA THR A 126 13.29 16.72 0.07
C THR A 126 12.44 17.65 -0.79
N VAL A 127 11.43 18.29 -0.21
CA VAL A 127 10.52 19.22 -0.89
C VAL A 127 10.26 20.44 0.00
N ASP A 128 9.82 21.55 -0.60
CA ASP A 128 9.56 22.78 0.14
C ASP A 128 8.12 22.81 0.67
N PHE A 129 7.87 22.17 1.81
CA PHE A 129 6.54 22.21 2.41
C PHE A 129 6.21 23.60 2.97
N GLN A 130 7.21 24.33 3.45
CA GLN A 130 7.03 25.63 4.12
C GLN A 130 6.60 26.73 3.18
N ASN A 131 7.31 26.91 2.07
CA ASN A 131 7.09 28.03 1.16
C ASN A 131 6.26 27.66 -0.06
N ASP A 132 6.23 26.37 -0.45
CA ASP A 132 5.48 25.89 -1.61
C ASP A 132 4.76 24.55 -1.34
N PRO A 133 3.81 24.51 -0.38
CA PRO A 133 3.11 23.28 -0.01
C PRO A 133 2.35 22.64 -1.18
N GLU A 134 1.76 23.44 -2.07
CA GLU A 134 1.05 22.93 -3.25
C GLU A 134 2.00 22.39 -4.32
N GLY A 135 3.14 23.04 -4.57
CA GLY A 135 4.18 22.49 -5.44
C GLY A 135 4.78 21.20 -4.87
N ALA A 136 5.00 21.13 -3.55
CA ALA A 136 5.43 19.90 -2.88
C ALA A 136 4.39 18.77 -3.02
N ARG A 137 3.09 19.07 -2.82
CA ARG A 137 1.99 18.13 -3.06
C ARG A 137 1.96 17.65 -4.51
N GLY A 138 2.13 18.55 -5.46
CA GLY A 138 2.22 18.25 -6.89
C GLY A 138 3.34 17.27 -7.21
N GLN A 139 4.55 17.51 -6.69
CA GLN A 139 5.71 16.63 -6.88
C GLN A 139 5.48 15.21 -6.35
N ILE A 140 4.84 15.08 -5.18
CA ILE A 140 4.51 13.77 -4.59
C ILE A 140 3.45 13.05 -5.42
N ASN A 141 2.42 13.75 -5.89
CA ASN A 141 1.39 13.15 -6.76
C ASN A 141 1.95 12.73 -8.12
N GLU A 142 2.82 13.55 -8.73
CA GLU A 142 3.52 13.18 -9.95
C GLU A 142 4.42 11.96 -9.76
N TRP A 143 5.09 11.85 -8.61
CA TRP A 143 5.84 10.64 -8.27
C TRP A 143 4.91 9.42 -8.23
N ALA A 144 3.76 9.51 -7.55
CA ALA A 144 2.82 8.40 -7.46
C ALA A 144 2.27 8.00 -8.84
N ALA A 145 1.96 8.99 -9.66
CA ALA A 145 1.52 8.77 -11.05
C ALA A 145 2.62 8.09 -11.87
N ARG A 146 3.85 8.59 -11.85
CA ARG A 146 4.97 7.95 -12.58
C ARG A 146 5.24 6.54 -12.08
N ALA A 147 5.30 6.34 -10.77
CA ALA A 147 5.60 5.05 -10.16
C ALA A 147 4.53 4.00 -10.44
N THR A 148 3.29 4.43 -10.67
CA THR A 148 2.15 3.57 -11.01
C THR A 148 1.81 3.59 -12.50
N GLN A 149 2.66 4.14 -13.36
CA GLN A 149 2.42 4.24 -14.81
C GLN A 149 1.07 4.93 -15.13
N ASN A 150 0.75 5.98 -14.39
CA ASN A 150 -0.49 6.78 -14.42
C ASN A 150 -1.78 6.02 -14.06
N LEU A 151 -1.67 4.85 -13.42
CA LEU A 151 -2.83 4.11 -12.93
C LEU A 151 -3.41 4.72 -11.64
N ILE A 152 -2.58 5.42 -10.87
CA ILE A 152 -2.98 6.23 -9.71
C ILE A 152 -2.57 7.66 -9.99
N GLY A 153 -3.53 8.56 -10.24
CA GLY A 153 -3.24 9.95 -10.64
C GLY A 153 -2.64 10.82 -9.52
N GLY A 154 -2.83 10.44 -8.26
CA GLY A 154 -2.30 11.13 -7.09
C GLY A 154 -2.74 10.44 -5.81
N VAL A 155 -1.99 10.67 -4.73
CA VAL A 155 -2.24 10.09 -3.39
C VAL A 155 -2.58 11.16 -2.34
N LEU A 156 -2.30 12.43 -2.65
CA LEU A 156 -2.55 13.58 -1.78
C LEU A 156 -3.64 14.48 -2.37
N GLY A 157 -4.75 14.59 -1.64
CA GLY A 157 -5.83 15.52 -1.96
C GLY A 157 -5.45 16.99 -1.71
N PRO A 158 -6.25 17.95 -2.21
CA PRO A 158 -6.05 19.37 -1.90
C PRO A 158 -5.95 19.59 -0.38
N GLU A 159 -5.14 20.56 0.03
CA GLU A 159 -4.98 20.97 1.45
C GLU A 159 -4.39 19.89 2.39
N SER A 160 -4.01 18.71 1.89
CA SER A 160 -3.41 17.64 2.71
C SER A 160 -1.97 17.94 3.14
N VAL A 161 -1.35 18.97 2.56
CA VAL A 161 0.01 19.43 2.85
C VAL A 161 -0.07 20.90 3.23
N THR A 162 0.61 21.28 4.31
CA THR A 162 0.60 22.65 4.84
C THR A 162 2.02 23.14 5.07
N PRO A 163 2.23 24.45 5.30
CA PRO A 163 3.54 24.98 5.72
C PRO A 163 4.13 24.36 6.99
N LEU A 164 3.29 23.73 7.82
CA LEU A 164 3.71 23.04 9.04
C LEU A 164 4.14 21.58 8.79
N THR A 165 3.86 21.03 7.61
CA THR A 165 4.26 19.66 7.26
C THR A 165 5.78 19.55 7.28
N ARG A 166 6.29 18.49 7.94
CA ARG A 166 7.74 18.22 8.07
C ARG A 166 8.17 16.96 7.34
N VAL A 167 7.33 15.94 7.35
CA VAL A 167 7.57 14.67 6.67
C VAL A 167 6.24 14.16 6.11
N VAL A 168 6.27 13.63 4.90
CA VAL A 168 5.20 12.85 4.29
C VAL A 168 5.72 11.46 3.98
N LEU A 169 4.97 10.44 4.39
CA LEU A 169 5.14 9.07 3.96
C LEU A 169 4.10 8.79 2.87
N GLY A 170 4.55 8.51 1.66
CA GLY A 170 3.69 8.19 0.53
C GLY A 170 3.68 6.70 0.23
N ASN A 171 2.50 6.18 -0.08
CA ASN A 171 2.31 4.80 -0.49
C ASN A 171 1.27 4.72 -1.62
N ALA A 172 1.56 3.94 -2.65
CA ALA A 172 0.66 3.72 -3.78
C ALA A 172 0.74 2.24 -4.21
N ILE A 173 -0.41 1.60 -4.38
CA ILE A 173 -0.49 0.24 -4.88
C ILE A 173 -1.68 0.05 -5.83
N TYR A 174 -1.38 -0.50 -6.99
CA TYR A 174 -2.33 -0.89 -8.01
C TYR A 174 -2.25 -2.40 -8.23
N PHE A 175 -3.41 -3.03 -8.42
CA PHE A 175 -3.52 -4.43 -8.76
C PHE A 175 -4.52 -4.64 -9.91
N LYS A 176 -4.13 -5.44 -10.90
CA LYS A 176 -5.02 -5.95 -11.94
C LYS A 176 -4.64 -7.38 -12.32
N GLY A 177 -5.44 -8.33 -11.85
CA GLY A 177 -5.32 -9.75 -12.20
C GLY A 177 -6.16 -10.14 -13.42
N LYS A 178 -5.82 -11.28 -14.01
CA LYS A 178 -6.70 -12.06 -14.88
C LYS A 178 -7.10 -13.31 -14.11
N TRP A 179 -8.38 -13.68 -14.19
CA TRP A 179 -8.82 -14.99 -13.73
C TRP A 179 -8.07 -16.09 -14.49
N GLN A 180 -7.77 -17.20 -13.81
CA GLN A 180 -7.25 -18.39 -14.48
C GLN A 180 -8.26 -18.90 -15.51
N GLU A 181 -9.53 -18.98 -15.11
CA GLU A 181 -10.67 -19.25 -15.98
C GLU A 181 -11.56 -18.00 -16.10
N PRO A 182 -11.48 -17.22 -17.20
CA PRO A 182 -12.24 -15.99 -17.33
C PRO A 182 -13.74 -16.23 -17.56
N PHE A 183 -14.57 -15.38 -16.95
CA PHE A 183 -15.99 -15.32 -17.25
C PHE A 183 -16.25 -14.94 -18.72
N CYS A 184 -17.21 -15.63 -19.34
CA CYS A 184 -17.69 -15.27 -20.67
C CYS A 184 -18.49 -13.96 -20.60
N LYS A 185 -18.00 -12.92 -21.30
CA LYS A 185 -18.61 -11.57 -21.24
C LYS A 185 -20.06 -11.52 -21.72
N ARG A 186 -20.49 -12.47 -22.57
CA ARG A 186 -21.87 -12.54 -23.08
C ARG A 186 -22.86 -12.99 -22.03
N ASP A 187 -22.38 -13.67 -21.00
CA ASP A 187 -23.19 -14.23 -19.91
C ASP A 187 -23.27 -13.27 -18.72
N THR A 188 -22.58 -12.13 -18.79
CA THR A 188 -22.75 -11.04 -17.83
C THR A 188 -24.12 -10.39 -18.04
N GLU A 189 -24.95 -10.40 -17.00
CA GLU A 189 -26.29 -9.82 -17.04
C GLU A 189 -26.50 -8.80 -15.92
N SER A 190 -27.39 -7.84 -16.17
CA SER A 190 -27.84 -6.91 -15.14
C SER A 190 -28.70 -7.66 -14.12
N LYS A 191 -28.29 -7.65 -12.85
CA LYS A 191 -29.06 -8.22 -11.73
C LYS A 191 -29.03 -7.28 -10.53
N LEU A 192 -30.00 -7.46 -9.63
CA LEU A 192 -30.14 -6.65 -8.42
C LEU A 192 -29.06 -6.97 -7.39
N PHE A 193 -28.30 -5.95 -6.97
CA PHE A 193 -27.43 -5.98 -5.81
C PHE A 193 -28.12 -5.29 -4.63
N HIS A 194 -28.23 -6.02 -3.52
CA HIS A 194 -28.85 -5.54 -2.29
C HIS A 194 -27.79 -4.87 -1.41
N ARG A 195 -27.87 -3.54 -1.29
CA ARG A 195 -27.00 -2.75 -0.40
C ARG A 195 -27.38 -2.96 1.06
N LEU A 196 -26.42 -2.77 1.97
CA LEU A 196 -26.65 -2.79 3.43
C LEU A 196 -27.75 -1.81 3.84
N TYR A 197 -27.73 -0.61 3.26
CA TYR A 197 -28.74 0.42 3.44
C TYR A 197 -29.26 0.92 2.09
N GLY A 198 -30.54 1.30 2.05
CA GLY A 198 -31.18 1.88 0.88
C GLY A 198 -31.71 0.86 -0.13
N ARG A 199 -31.96 1.34 -1.37
CA ARG A 199 -32.59 0.54 -2.43
C ARG A 199 -31.61 -0.42 -3.08
N ALA A 200 -32.10 -1.55 -3.56
CA ALA A 200 -31.34 -2.40 -4.49
C ALA A 200 -30.98 -1.60 -5.76
N VAL A 201 -29.85 -1.95 -6.36
CA VAL A 201 -29.35 -1.32 -7.59
C VAL A 201 -29.01 -2.39 -8.61
N ASP A 202 -29.27 -2.12 -9.87
CA ASP A 202 -28.86 -2.99 -10.97
C ASP A 202 -27.36 -2.88 -11.20
N VAL A 203 -26.66 -4.02 -11.22
CA VAL A 203 -25.23 -4.10 -11.51
C VAL A 203 -24.95 -5.28 -12.47
N PRO A 204 -23.86 -5.23 -13.26
CA PRO A 204 -23.45 -6.35 -14.09
C PRO A 204 -22.90 -7.50 -13.23
N PHE A 205 -23.64 -8.59 -13.12
CA PHE A 205 -23.19 -9.82 -12.48
C PHE A 205 -22.53 -10.75 -13.51
N MET A 206 -21.28 -11.11 -13.27
CA MET A 206 -20.59 -12.15 -14.03
C MET A 206 -21.16 -13.53 -13.68
N GLN A 207 -21.26 -14.43 -14.66
CA GLN A 207 -21.87 -15.76 -14.47
C GLN A 207 -20.99 -16.86 -15.07
N SER A 208 -20.99 -18.02 -14.41
CA SER A 208 -20.32 -19.23 -14.87
C SER A 208 -21.13 -20.45 -14.46
N TRP A 209 -21.10 -21.49 -15.28
CA TRP A 209 -21.67 -22.81 -14.99
C TRP A 209 -20.59 -23.88 -14.79
N GLU A 210 -19.31 -23.47 -14.85
CA GLU A 210 -18.18 -24.32 -14.51
C GLU A 210 -18.14 -24.54 -12.98
N PRO A 211 -17.68 -25.71 -12.50
CA PRO A 211 -17.50 -25.96 -11.08
C PRO A 211 -16.61 -24.88 -10.43
N GLN A 212 -17.15 -24.20 -9.42
CA GLN A 212 -16.42 -23.19 -8.65
C GLN A 212 -16.02 -23.77 -7.30
N PHE A 213 -14.75 -23.60 -6.91
CA PHE A 213 -14.34 -23.82 -5.53
C PHE A 213 -14.67 -22.57 -4.72
N ILE A 214 -15.57 -22.68 -3.74
CA ILE A 214 -15.80 -21.64 -2.75
C ILE A 214 -14.96 -22.02 -1.53
N ALA A 215 -13.88 -21.27 -1.29
CA ALA A 215 -13.01 -21.41 -0.13
C ALA A 215 -13.50 -20.55 1.03
#